data_AF-A0A7C3WU47-F1
#
_entry.id   AF-A0A7C3WU47-F1
#
_cell.length_a   1.000
_cell.length_b   1.000
_cell.length_c   1.000
_cell.angle_alpha   90.00
_cell.angle_beta   90.00
_cell.angle_gamma   90.00
#
_symmetry.space_group_name_H-M   'P 1'
#
loop_
_entity.id
_entity.type
_entity.pdbx_description
1 polymer ?
#
loop_
_entity_poly.entity_id
_entity_poly.type
_entity_poly.pdbx_seq_one_letter_code
_entity_poly.pdbx_strand_id
1 'polypeptide(L)'
;MGSRLTEHGIEDFYFCRRLDYCQGFEADTVWTVASWRADQGFDLYDEARREWLNIILVQGLKGPLLVKAAVFDLLATVMYDSDAFRNLLEVPEVRKTYELDEAALASLESDALALLRFQCRYLADLLFTPGSLWETPGRLAAWLSRRQGG
;
A
#
# COMPACT_ATOMS: atom_id res chain seq x y z
N MET A 1 -4.67 9.87 -15.80
CA MET A 1 -4.05 8.54 -15.90
C MET A 1 -5.01 7.55 -15.26
N GLY A 2 -5.23 6.40 -15.89
CA GLY A 2 -5.83 5.25 -15.26
C GLY A 2 -4.90 4.04 -15.39
N SER A 3 -5.16 3.01 -14.60
CA SER A 3 -4.40 1.75 -14.64
C SER A 3 -5.37 0.58 -14.65
N ARG A 4 -5.00 -0.51 -15.31
CA ARG A 4 -5.78 -1.75 -15.35
C ARG A 4 -4.88 -2.96 -15.12
N LEU A 5 -5.45 -4.02 -14.55
CA LEU A 5 -4.77 -5.30 -14.43
C LEU A 5 -5.00 -6.11 -15.71
N THR A 6 -3.92 -6.65 -16.26
CA THR A 6 -3.90 -7.51 -17.46
C THR A 6 -3.14 -8.80 -17.17
N GLU A 7 -3.11 -9.72 -18.14
CA GLU A 7 -2.30 -10.94 -18.03
C GLU A 7 -0.79 -10.67 -17.90
N HIS A 8 -0.33 -9.52 -18.42
CA HIS A 8 1.07 -9.07 -18.35
C HIS A 8 1.34 -8.16 -17.14
N GLY A 9 0.37 -8.00 -16.24
CA GLY A 9 0.46 -7.13 -15.07
C GLY A 9 -0.26 -5.79 -15.27
N ILE A 10 0.19 -4.75 -14.55
CA ILE A 10 -0.46 -3.44 -14.52
C ILE A 10 -0.07 -2.63 -15.75
N GLU A 11 -1.08 -2.26 -16.55
CA GLU A 11 -0.93 -1.36 -17.68
C GLU A 11 -1.54 0.01 -17.37
N ASP A 12 -0.77 1.06 -17.64
CA ASP A 12 -1.21 2.44 -17.52
C ASP A 12 -1.78 2.95 -18.86
N PHE A 13 -2.83 3.76 -18.78
CA PHE A 13 -3.39 4.49 -19.92
C PHE A 13 -3.62 5.95 -19.58
N TYR A 14 -3.56 6.79 -20.62
CA TYR A 14 -3.54 8.24 -20.48
C TYR A 14 -4.64 8.86 -21.32
N PHE A 15 -5.22 9.93 -20.79
CA PHE A 15 -6.22 10.74 -21.46
C PHE A 15 -5.90 12.20 -21.15
N CYS A 16 -5.96 13.03 -22.18
CA CYS A 16 -5.79 14.47 -22.04
C CYS A 16 -7.12 15.06 -21.57
N ARG A 17 -7.12 15.76 -20.43
CA ARG A 17 -8.28 16.53 -19.97
C ARG A 17 -8.00 18.01 -20.16
N ARG A 18 -8.80 18.66 -21.01
CA ARG A 18 -8.79 20.10 -21.19
C ARG A 18 -9.94 20.68 -20.39
N LEU A 19 -9.65 21.08 -19.15
CA LEU A 19 -10.59 21.75 -18.27
C LEU A 19 -10.52 23.26 -18.56
N ASP A 20 -11.66 23.93 -18.53
CA ASP A 20 -11.82 25.35 -18.86
C ASP A 20 -10.98 26.28 -17.98
N TYR A 21 -10.68 25.87 -16.75
CA TYR A 21 -9.80 26.58 -15.82
C TYR A 21 -8.32 26.17 -15.89
N CYS A 22 -7.92 25.26 -16.80
CA CYS A 22 -6.54 24.78 -16.86
C CYS A 22 -5.64 25.70 -17.69
N GLN A 23 -4.85 26.54 -17.02
CA GLN A 23 -3.86 27.43 -17.65
C GLN A 23 -2.64 26.70 -18.23
N GLY A 24 -2.45 25.41 -17.92
CA GLY A 24 -1.30 24.64 -18.43
C GLY A 24 -1.26 24.49 -19.95
N PHE A 25 -2.39 24.69 -20.64
CA PHE A 25 -2.47 24.67 -22.10
C PHE A 25 -2.12 26.02 -22.76
N GLU A 26 -1.92 27.08 -21.97
CA GLU A 26 -1.48 28.40 -22.45
C GLU A 26 0.05 28.53 -22.46
N ALA A 27 0.77 27.56 -21.88
CA ALA A 27 2.22 27.53 -21.87
C ALA A 27 2.79 27.16 -23.24
N ASP A 28 3.97 27.71 -23.56
CA ASP A 28 4.69 27.42 -24.82
C ASP A 28 5.26 25.99 -24.89
N THR A 29 5.32 25.30 -23.75
CA THR A 29 5.89 23.95 -23.66
C THR A 29 4.94 22.90 -24.24
N VAL A 30 5.40 22.19 -25.27
CA VAL A 30 4.71 21.02 -25.81
C VAL A 30 5.10 19.78 -25.02
N TRP A 31 4.09 19.10 -24.46
CA TRP A 31 4.28 17.92 -23.63
C TRP A 31 4.01 16.62 -24.39
N THR A 32 4.91 15.66 -24.22
CA THR A 32 4.59 14.23 -24.36
C THR A 32 4.24 13.67 -22.98
N VAL A 33 3.55 12.52 -22.93
CA VAL A 33 3.28 11.87 -21.63
C VAL A 33 4.58 11.57 -20.86
N ALA A 34 5.61 11.11 -21.57
CA ALA A 34 6.91 10.80 -20.97
C ALA A 34 7.61 12.05 -20.44
N SER A 35 7.67 13.12 -21.24
CA SER A 35 8.34 14.37 -20.82
C SER A 35 7.62 15.04 -19.66
N TRP A 36 6.28 15.00 -19.64
CA TRP A 36 5.50 15.52 -18.52
C TRP A 36 5.72 14.70 -17.25
N ARG A 37 5.70 13.36 -17.32
CA ARG A 37 5.96 12.50 -16.14
C ARG A 37 7.32 12.75 -15.53
N ALA A 38 8.36 12.85 -16.36
CA ALA A 38 9.72 13.12 -15.91
C ALA A 38 9.82 14.49 -15.24
N ASP A 39 9.22 15.52 -15.84
CA ASP A 39 9.18 16.89 -15.29
C ASP A 39 8.48 16.95 -13.93
N GLN A 40 7.41 16.19 -13.75
CA GLN A 40 6.67 16.13 -12.48
C GLN A 40 7.34 15.22 -11.42
N GLY A 41 8.47 14.59 -11.73
CA GLY A 41 9.13 13.64 -10.83
C GLY A 41 8.32 12.37 -10.57
N PHE A 42 7.42 12.00 -11.49
CA PHE A 42 6.46 10.92 -11.29
C PHE A 42 7.13 9.55 -11.12
N ASP A 43 8.32 9.36 -11.70
CA ASP A 43 8.99 8.06 -11.76
C ASP A 43 9.35 7.51 -10.36
N LEU A 44 9.69 8.39 -9.41
CA LEU A 44 9.97 7.99 -8.01
C LEU A 44 8.71 7.44 -7.32
N TYR A 45 7.54 8.00 -7.62
CA TYR A 45 6.28 7.58 -7.04
C TYR A 45 5.68 6.37 -7.74
N ASP A 46 5.98 6.17 -9.03
CA ASP A 46 5.40 5.11 -9.83
C ASP A 46 5.78 3.72 -9.32
N GLU A 47 7.00 3.55 -8.79
CA GLU A 47 7.47 2.25 -8.31
C GLU A 47 6.64 1.77 -7.10
N ALA A 48 6.50 2.59 -6.05
CA ALA A 48 5.67 2.26 -4.89
C ALA A 48 4.18 2.15 -5.26
N ARG A 49 3.72 3.00 -6.18
CA ARG A 49 2.34 2.99 -6.69
C ARG A 49 2.00 1.65 -7.34
N ARG A 50 2.93 1.00 -8.03
CA ARG A 50 2.67 -0.29 -8.72
C ARG A 50 2.29 -1.41 -7.75
N GLU A 51 3.00 -1.52 -6.62
CA GLU A 51 2.68 -2.51 -5.59
C GLU A 51 1.27 -2.28 -5.02
N TRP A 52 0.95 -1.03 -4.70
CA TRP A 52 -0.39 -0.64 -4.22
C TRP A 52 -1.49 -0.91 -5.25
N LEU A 53 -1.26 -0.53 -6.51
CA LEU A 53 -2.21 -0.75 -7.60
C LEU A 53 -2.55 -2.22 -7.79
N ASN A 54 -1.57 -3.11 -7.65
CA ASN A 54 -1.81 -4.53 -7.76
C ASN A 54 -2.83 -4.99 -6.71
N ILE A 55 -2.67 -4.53 -5.46
CA ILE A 55 -3.57 -4.88 -4.36
C ILE A 55 -4.99 -4.39 -4.63
N ILE A 56 -5.17 -3.10 -4.95
CA ILE A 56 -6.52 -2.54 -5.15
C ILE A 56 -7.22 -3.11 -6.38
N LEU A 57 -6.48 -3.39 -7.46
CA LEU A 57 -7.06 -3.95 -8.68
C LEU A 57 -7.46 -5.41 -8.48
N VAL A 58 -6.59 -6.21 -7.86
CA VAL A 58 -6.93 -7.61 -7.50
C VAL A 58 -8.11 -7.66 -6.54
N GLN A 59 -8.12 -6.82 -5.50
CA GLN A 59 -9.25 -6.77 -4.57
C GLN A 59 -10.54 -6.30 -5.25
N GLY A 60 -10.45 -5.32 -6.16
CA GLY A 60 -11.58 -4.85 -6.95
C GLY A 60 -12.20 -5.95 -7.82
N LEU A 61 -11.39 -6.84 -8.38
CA LEU A 61 -11.86 -8.02 -9.13
C LEU A 61 -12.49 -9.09 -8.23
N LYS A 62 -11.97 -9.28 -7.01
CA LYS A 62 -12.54 -10.20 -6.02
C LYS A 62 -13.87 -9.71 -5.43
N GLY A 63 -14.14 -8.41 -5.52
CA GLY A 63 -15.35 -7.78 -4.99
C GLY A 63 -15.17 -7.21 -3.58
N PRO A 64 -16.27 -6.78 -2.94
CA PRO A 64 -16.21 -6.10 -1.66
C PRO A 64 -15.66 -7.02 -0.56
N LEU A 65 -14.76 -6.47 0.26
CA LEU A 65 -14.19 -7.16 1.40
C LEU A 65 -15.14 -7.03 2.61
N LEU A 66 -15.75 -8.14 3.02
CA LEU A 66 -16.58 -8.20 4.22
C LEU A 66 -15.75 -8.73 5.39
N VAL A 67 -15.34 -7.84 6.28
CA VAL A 67 -14.49 -8.17 7.43
C VAL A 67 -15.13 -7.73 8.74
N LYS A 68 -14.75 -8.38 9.85
CA LYS A 68 -15.14 -7.97 11.20
C LYS A 68 -14.49 -6.62 11.55
N ALA A 69 -15.10 -5.84 12.45
CA ALA A 69 -14.60 -4.52 12.87
C ALA A 69 -13.12 -4.54 13.29
N ALA A 70 -12.73 -5.53 14.10
CA ALA A 70 -11.35 -5.79 14.50
C ALA A 70 -10.34 -5.87 13.33
N VAL A 71 -10.75 -6.50 12.23
CA VAL A 71 -9.91 -6.67 11.03
C VAL A 71 -9.92 -5.38 10.21
N PHE A 72 -11.03 -4.65 10.20
CA PHE A 72 -11.10 -3.33 9.58
C PHE A 72 -10.11 -2.34 10.22
N ASP A 73 -10.01 -2.30 11.55
CA ASP A 73 -9.07 -1.43 12.26
C ASP A 73 -7.61 -1.78 11.94
N LEU A 74 -7.30 -3.08 11.81
CA LEU A 74 -5.98 -3.54 11.36
C LEU A 74 -5.69 -3.07 9.94
N LEU A 75 -6.63 -3.26 9.01
CA LEU A 75 -6.47 -2.81 7.62
C LEU A 75 -6.31 -1.29 7.55
N ALA A 76 -7.10 -0.54 8.30
CA ALA A 76 -6.98 0.92 8.38
C ALA A 76 -5.59 1.35 8.89
N THR A 77 -5.08 0.66 9.90
CA THR A 77 -3.72 0.89 10.43
C THR A 77 -2.66 0.65 9.34
N VAL A 78 -2.70 -0.52 8.71
CA VAL A 78 -1.71 -0.90 7.68
C VAL A 78 -1.72 0.08 6.49
N MET A 79 -2.91 0.55 6.09
CA MET A 79 -3.07 1.40 4.91
C MET A 79 -2.83 2.89 5.15
N TYR A 80 -3.16 3.41 6.34
CA TYR A 80 -3.24 4.86 6.56
C TYR A 80 -2.45 5.37 7.76
N ASP A 81 -1.99 4.50 8.66
CA ASP A 81 -1.29 4.90 9.89
C ASP A 81 0.06 4.18 9.97
N SER A 82 1.04 4.70 9.22
CA SER A 82 2.39 4.15 9.18
C SER A 82 3.09 4.15 10.54
N ASP A 83 2.77 5.09 11.42
CA ASP A 83 3.36 5.16 12.76
C ASP A 83 2.82 4.03 13.65
N ALA A 84 1.50 3.82 13.67
CA ALA A 84 0.94 2.67 14.36
C ALA A 84 1.34 1.33 13.71
N PHE A 85 1.60 1.32 12.40
CA PHE A 85 2.14 0.14 11.73
C PHE A 85 3.56 -0.20 12.20
N ARG A 86 4.41 0.78 12.54
CA ARG A 86 5.72 0.50 13.15
C ARG A 86 5.58 -0.26 14.46
N ASN A 87 4.63 0.14 15.31
CA ASN A 87 4.32 -0.58 16.56
C ASN A 87 3.81 -2.01 16.31
N LEU A 88 3.17 -2.27 15.16
CA LEU A 88 2.75 -3.61 14.77
C LEU A 88 3.96 -4.51 14.45
N LEU A 89 5.04 -3.96 13.91
CA LEU A 89 6.25 -4.72 13.60
C LEU A 89 6.98 -5.19 14.87
N GLU A 90 6.75 -4.55 16.01
CA GLU A 90 7.29 -4.93 17.32
C GLU A 90 6.64 -6.19 17.91
N VAL A 91 5.49 -6.59 17.39
CA VAL A 91 4.74 -7.74 17.90
C VAL A 91 5.54 -9.03 17.63
N PRO A 92 5.85 -9.86 18.65
CA PRO A 92 6.71 -11.03 18.49
C PRO A 92 6.24 -12.01 17.40
N GLU A 93 4.93 -12.18 17.27
CA GLU A 93 4.32 -13.01 16.24
C GLU A 93 4.57 -12.46 14.83
N VAL A 94 4.50 -11.14 14.66
CA VAL A 94 4.80 -10.45 13.39
C VAL A 94 6.29 -10.55 13.08
N ARG A 95 7.16 -10.22 14.05
CA ARG A 95 8.63 -10.35 13.89
C ARG A 95 9.02 -11.75 13.48
N LYS A 96 8.45 -12.77 14.12
CA LYS A 96 8.72 -14.17 13.80
C LYS A 96 8.22 -14.56 12.41
N THR A 97 7.02 -14.12 12.02
CA THR A 97 6.45 -14.46 10.71
C THR A 97 7.23 -13.84 9.55
N TYR A 98 7.74 -12.62 9.73
CA TYR A 98 8.47 -11.90 8.68
C TYR A 98 9.99 -11.88 8.89
N GLU A 99 10.49 -12.67 9.85
CA GLU A 99 11.91 -12.78 10.20
C GLU A 99 12.59 -11.41 10.42
N LEU A 100 11.89 -10.51 11.13
CA LEU A 100 12.36 -9.15 11.41
C LEU A 100 13.32 -9.15 12.62
N ASP A 101 14.61 -9.11 12.33
CA ASP A 101 15.64 -8.82 13.33
C ASP A 101 15.77 -7.30 13.59
N GLU A 102 16.61 -6.94 14.56
CA GLU A 102 16.84 -5.53 14.92
C GLU A 102 17.39 -4.70 13.75
N ALA A 103 18.17 -5.31 12.86
CA ALA A 103 18.71 -4.61 11.69
C ALA A 103 17.60 -4.32 10.66
N ALA A 104 16.72 -5.28 10.41
CA ALA A 104 15.55 -5.11 9.55
C ALA A 104 14.62 -4.03 10.10
N LEU A 105 14.38 -4.01 11.41
CA LEU A 105 13.52 -3.00 12.04
C LEU A 105 14.14 -1.60 11.97
N ALA A 106 15.42 -1.45 12.27
CA ALA A 106 16.12 -0.17 12.13
C ALA A 106 16.10 0.35 10.67
N SER A 107 16.19 -0.57 9.69
CA SER A 107 16.06 -0.22 8.28
C SER A 107 14.64 0.26 7.95
N LEU A 108 13.61 -0.44 8.43
CA LEU A 108 12.21 -0.02 8.21
C LEU A 108 11.89 1.27 8.96
N GLU A 109 12.56 1.53 10.09
CA GLU A 109 12.43 2.76 10.87
C GLU A 109 12.93 3.99 10.10
N SER A 110 14.15 3.87 9.55
CA SER A 110 14.88 4.98 8.92
C SER A 110 14.54 5.23 7.44
N ASP A 111 13.92 4.27 6.75
CA ASP A 111 13.54 4.39 5.34
C ASP A 111 12.02 4.28 5.15
N ALA A 112 11.38 5.43 4.88
CA ALA A 112 9.95 5.52 4.66
C ALA A 112 9.46 4.75 3.42
N LEU A 113 10.28 4.65 2.36
CA LEU A 113 9.92 3.91 1.17
C LEU A 113 10.01 2.40 1.43
N ALA A 114 11.04 1.95 2.16
CA ALA A 114 11.14 0.56 2.58
C ALA A 114 9.95 0.15 3.47
N LEU A 115 9.55 1.02 4.40
CA LEU A 115 8.34 0.80 5.22
C LEU A 115 7.08 0.70 4.35
N LEU A 116 6.89 1.61 3.39
CA LEU A 116 5.71 1.62 2.53
C LEU A 116 5.61 0.35 1.69
N ARG A 117 6.71 -0.13 1.13
CA ARG A 117 6.76 -1.42 0.39
C ARG A 117 6.46 -2.58 1.32
N PHE A 118 7.00 -2.56 2.54
CA PHE A 118 6.69 -3.57 3.54
C PHE A 118 5.20 -3.58 3.91
N GLN A 119 4.58 -2.40 4.08
CA GLN A 119 3.14 -2.26 4.30
C GLN A 119 2.33 -2.86 3.15
N CYS A 120 2.72 -2.60 1.89
CA CYS A 120 2.07 -3.18 0.71
C CYS A 120 2.16 -4.71 0.72
N ARG A 121 3.35 -5.27 0.99
CA ARG A 121 3.53 -6.72 1.10
C ARG A 121 2.71 -7.31 2.24
N TYR A 122 2.76 -6.70 3.42
CA TYR A 122 1.98 -7.14 4.59
C TYR A 122 0.48 -7.12 4.29
N LEU A 123 -0.02 -6.06 3.63
CA LEU A 123 -1.41 -5.97 3.23
C LEU A 123 -1.80 -7.04 2.21
N ALA A 124 -0.95 -7.31 1.22
CA ALA A 124 -1.18 -8.36 0.24
C ALA A 124 -1.25 -9.73 0.92
N ASP A 125 -0.35 -10.01 1.86
CA ASP A 125 -0.34 -11.25 2.64
C ASP A 125 -1.59 -11.38 3.51
N LEU A 126 -2.06 -10.29 4.12
CA LEU A 126 -3.36 -10.30 4.78
C LEU A 126 -4.45 -10.66 3.76
N LEU A 127 -4.62 -9.89 2.69
CA LEU A 127 -5.81 -10.02 1.84
C LEU A 127 -5.84 -11.30 0.99
N PHE A 128 -4.68 -11.85 0.62
CA PHE A 128 -4.60 -12.85 -0.44
C PHE A 128 -4.00 -14.20 -0.02
N THR A 129 -3.37 -14.30 1.14
CA THR A 129 -2.82 -15.57 1.64
C THR A 129 -3.88 -16.34 2.44
N PRO A 130 -4.25 -17.57 2.03
CA PRO A 130 -5.16 -18.41 2.80
C PRO A 130 -4.60 -18.71 4.20
N GLY A 131 -5.42 -18.60 5.25
CA GLY A 131 -5.02 -18.84 6.63
C GLY A 131 -4.17 -17.72 7.24
N SER A 132 -4.18 -16.52 6.65
CA SER A 132 -3.41 -15.37 7.15
C SER A 132 -3.81 -14.95 8.57
N LEU A 133 -3.02 -14.05 9.16
CA LEU A 133 -3.02 -13.75 10.59
C LEU A 133 -4.39 -13.27 11.13
N TRP A 134 -5.25 -12.69 10.28
CA TRP A 134 -6.61 -12.28 10.64
C TRP A 134 -7.67 -13.39 10.49
N GLU A 135 -7.39 -14.46 9.75
CA GLU A 135 -8.24 -15.66 9.68
C GLU A 135 -8.09 -16.54 10.93
N THR A 136 -7.09 -16.26 11.79
CA THR A 136 -6.89 -16.94 13.08
C THR A 136 -7.28 -16.01 14.25
N PRO A 137 -8.52 -16.05 14.77
CA PRO A 137 -9.03 -15.07 15.74
C PRO A 137 -8.21 -14.94 17.03
N GLY A 138 -7.56 -16.01 17.49
CA GLY A 138 -6.74 -16.00 18.71
C GLY A 138 -5.51 -15.10 18.63
N ARG A 139 -4.88 -14.98 17.46
CA ARG A 139 -3.70 -14.11 17.26
C ARG A 139 -4.11 -12.65 17.15
N LEU A 140 -5.22 -12.36 16.47
CA LEU A 140 -5.78 -11.01 16.36
C LEU A 140 -6.30 -10.47 17.70
N ALA A 141 -6.93 -11.32 18.52
CA ALA A 141 -7.41 -10.93 19.85
C ALA A 141 -6.26 -10.59 20.80
N ALA A 142 -5.22 -11.43 20.86
CA ALA A 142 -4.02 -11.16 21.68
C ALA A 142 -3.28 -9.89 21.24
N TRP A 143 -3.42 -9.48 19.98
CA TRP A 143 -2.91 -8.23 19.44
C TRP A 143 -3.76 -7.02 19.85
N LEU A 144 -5.08 -7.07 19.64
CA LEU A 144 -6.01 -5.98 20.01
C LEU A 144 -5.94 -5.62 21.50
N SER A 145 -5.83 -6.63 22.37
CA SER A 145 -5.75 -6.41 23.82
C SER A 145 -4.50 -5.63 24.24
N ARG A 146 -3.39 -5.70 23.49
CA ARG A 146 -2.17 -4.93 23.78
C ARG A 146 -2.28 -3.47 23.34
N ARG A 147 -3.14 -3.16 22.36
CA ARG A 147 -3.36 -1.80 21.84
C ARG A 147 -4.28 -0.93 22.72
N GLN A 148 -5.16 -1.54 23.50
CA GLN A 148 -6.07 -0.82 24.42
C GLN A 148 -5.51 -0.62 25.84
N GLY A 149 -4.31 -1.15 26.13
CA GLY A 149 -3.68 -1.13 27.45
C GLY A 149 -2.55 -0.12 27.63
N GLY A 150 -2.41 0.85 26.72
CA GLY A 150 -1.38 1.91 26.76
C GLY A 150 -2.00 3.29 26.84
#